data_AF-A0A9E5UYM2-F1
#
_entry.id   AF-A0A9E5UYM2-F1
#
_cell.length_a   1.000
_cell.length_b   1.000
_cell.length_c   1.000
_cell.angle_alpha   90.00
_cell.angle_beta   90.00
_cell.angle_gamma   90.00
#
_symmetry.space_group_name_H-M   'P 1'
#
loop_
_entity.id
_entity.type
_entity.pdbx_description
1 polymer ?
#
loop_
_entity_poly.entity_id
_entity_poly.type
_entity_poly.pdbx_seq_one_letter_code
_entity_poly.pdbx_strand_id
1 'polypeptide(L)'
;MTDNPQDPSANLALSYALFNAGELDQAQDVLIYTLETLNPPANLVVGAAEVMAAQGFTEEAILFWLSASEANPNNPTIRNDAGQYIYRQATAPGLQEQQIFQGMQERFPESPLLRVMMAQVLITTPRGALPIRQNQITNLLDGVLAANPDFAEAHLVYGNFYAIRQETRMLPNKPGALLPALKTRPSGCCAKAVCSSIGWRLRRRPLAVPPSPPQNQLRKAHENTHHRR
;
A
#
# COMPACT_ATOMS: atom_id res chain seq x y z
N MET A 1 20.73 9.96 28.45
CA MET A 1 19.35 10.31 28.05
C MET A 1 18.62 8.98 27.91
N THR A 2 17.58 8.79 28.75
CA THR A 2 16.49 7.79 28.65
C THR A 2 16.83 6.30 28.50
N ASP A 3 17.27 5.65 29.59
CA ASP A 3 17.22 4.18 29.75
C ASP A 3 15.79 3.71 30.09
N ASN A 4 14.81 4.03 29.25
CA ASN A 4 13.52 3.34 29.31
C ASN A 4 13.50 2.26 28.22
N PRO A 5 13.86 1.00 28.55
CA PRO A 5 13.86 -0.10 27.57
C PRO A 5 12.44 -0.39 27.03
N GLN A 6 11.39 0.21 27.60
CA GLN A 6 10.00 0.08 27.15
C GLN A 6 9.52 1.25 26.26
N ASP A 7 10.37 2.24 25.94
CA ASP A 7 10.00 3.32 25.01
C ASP A 7 10.31 2.88 23.57
N PRO A 8 9.29 2.67 22.71
CA PRO A 8 9.53 2.27 21.32
C PRO A 8 10.33 3.32 20.56
N SER A 9 10.15 4.62 20.83
CA SER A 9 10.86 5.68 20.11
C SER A 9 12.36 5.62 20.40
N ALA A 10 12.72 5.38 21.66
CA ALA A 10 14.10 5.23 22.10
C ALA A 10 14.73 3.96 21.50
N ASN A 11 14.02 2.83 21.50
CA ASN A 11 14.53 1.60 20.92
C ASN A 11 14.69 1.67 19.39
N LEU A 12 13.78 2.35 18.67
CA LEU A 12 13.95 2.57 17.23
C LEU A 12 15.17 3.45 16.93
N ALA A 13 15.41 4.49 17.73
CA ALA A 13 16.61 5.30 17.61
C ALA A 13 17.88 4.51 17.94
N LEU A 14 17.83 3.60 18.91
CA LEU A 14 18.94 2.71 19.26
C LEU A 14 19.24 1.72 18.13
N SER A 15 18.22 1.03 17.61
CA SER A 15 18.36 0.11 16.47
C SER A 15 18.99 0.82 15.28
N TYR A 16 18.52 2.03 14.97
CA TYR A 16 19.08 2.89 13.95
C TYR A 16 20.56 3.28 14.20
N ALA A 17 20.92 3.59 15.44
CA ALA A 17 22.32 3.89 15.78
C ALA A 17 23.22 2.66 15.61
N LEU A 18 22.74 1.47 15.99
CA LEU A 18 23.44 0.20 15.83
C LEU A 18 23.63 -0.16 14.35
N PHE A 19 22.62 0.07 13.49
CA PHE A 19 22.77 -0.09 12.03
C PHE A 19 23.90 0.78 11.47
N ASN A 20 23.97 2.05 11.88
CA ASN A 20 25.03 2.97 11.46
C ASN A 20 26.41 2.62 12.02
N ALA A 21 26.46 1.95 13.19
CA ALA A 21 27.69 1.43 13.77
C ALA A 21 28.16 0.10 13.12
N GLY A 22 27.33 -0.51 12.26
CA GLY A 22 27.59 -1.82 11.66
C GLY A 22 27.33 -2.99 12.62
N GLU A 23 26.69 -2.74 13.76
CA GLU A 23 26.32 -3.77 14.74
C GLU A 23 24.98 -4.42 14.36
N LEU A 24 24.94 -5.05 13.18
CA LEU A 24 23.71 -5.48 12.50
C LEU A 24 22.88 -6.47 13.33
N ASP A 25 23.51 -7.45 13.97
CA ASP A 25 22.81 -8.46 14.78
C ASP A 25 22.08 -7.81 15.98
N GLN A 26 22.77 -6.91 16.70
CA GLN A 26 22.17 -6.18 17.81
C GLN A 26 21.09 -5.20 17.34
N ALA A 27 21.32 -4.52 16.21
CA ALA A 27 20.34 -3.62 15.59
C ALA A 27 19.05 -4.37 15.27
N GLN A 28 19.19 -5.60 14.75
CA GLN A 28 18.09 -6.49 14.46
C GLN A 28 17.37 -6.93 15.73
N ASP A 29 18.08 -7.42 16.76
CA ASP A 29 17.44 -7.84 18.01
C ASP A 29 16.59 -6.73 18.66
N VAL A 30 17.13 -5.51 18.74
CA VAL A 30 16.39 -4.34 19.26
C VAL A 30 15.18 -4.01 18.38
N LEU A 31 15.34 -4.09 17.06
CA LEU A 31 14.25 -3.86 16.11
C LEU A 31 13.12 -4.87 16.29
N ILE A 32 13.47 -6.16 16.36
CA ILE A 32 12.51 -7.26 16.54
C ILE A 32 11.75 -7.08 17.84
N TYR A 33 12.46 -6.86 18.95
CA TYR A 33 11.86 -6.61 20.24
C TYR A 33 10.87 -5.43 20.19
N THR A 34 11.27 -4.33 19.56
CA THR A 34 10.44 -3.13 19.47
C THR A 34 9.16 -3.38 18.70
N LEU A 35 9.25 -3.97 17.51
CA LEU A 35 8.10 -4.17 16.64
C LEU A 35 7.14 -5.23 17.18
N GLU A 36 7.65 -6.31 17.77
CA GLU A 36 6.82 -7.45 18.18
C GLU A 36 6.35 -7.35 19.63
N THR A 37 7.17 -6.81 20.52
CA THR A 37 6.85 -6.76 21.96
C THR A 37 6.26 -5.43 22.36
N LEU A 38 6.83 -4.32 21.88
CA LEU A 38 6.38 -2.98 22.29
C LEU A 38 5.22 -2.44 21.43
N ASN A 39 5.00 -3.04 20.25
CA ASN A 39 3.93 -2.71 19.32
C ASN A 39 3.72 -1.19 19.11
N PRO A 40 4.73 -0.49 18.56
CA PRO A 40 4.69 0.95 18.37
C PRO A 40 3.50 1.43 17.53
N PRO A 41 3.01 2.66 17.77
CA PRO A 41 1.93 3.22 16.96
C PRO A 41 2.38 3.39 15.51
N ALA A 42 1.49 3.10 14.56
CA ALA A 42 1.82 3.02 13.13
C ALA A 42 2.54 4.27 12.57
N ASN A 43 2.22 5.48 13.05
CA ASN A 43 2.88 6.71 12.61
C ASN A 43 4.37 6.77 12.98
N LEU A 44 4.74 6.24 14.15
CA LEU A 44 6.13 6.13 14.56
C LEU A 44 6.89 5.14 13.66
N VAL A 45 6.25 4.01 13.36
CA VAL A 45 6.80 2.97 12.47
C VAL A 45 6.97 3.48 11.03
N VAL A 46 6.02 4.27 10.52
CA VAL A 46 6.15 4.93 9.20
C VAL A 46 7.38 5.84 9.15
N GLY A 47 7.59 6.67 10.18
CA GLY A 47 8.77 7.54 10.24
C GLY A 47 10.07 6.74 10.23
N ALA A 48 10.12 5.62 10.95
CA ALA A 48 11.29 4.72 10.92
C ALA A 48 11.48 4.07 9.54
N ALA A 49 10.40 3.65 8.87
CA ALA A 49 10.45 3.10 7.52
C ALA A 49 11.06 4.09 6.51
N GLU A 50 10.67 5.37 6.59
CA GLU A 50 11.19 6.44 5.73
C GLU A 50 12.68 6.71 5.98
N VAL A 51 13.10 6.70 7.24
CA VAL A 51 14.51 6.87 7.62
C VAL A 51 15.37 5.73 7.10
N MET A 52 14.96 4.47 7.30
CA MET A 52 15.68 3.30 6.78
C MET A 52 15.75 3.32 5.25
N ALA A 53 14.64 3.64 4.60
CA ALA A 53 14.57 3.76 3.15
C ALA A 53 15.54 4.82 2.60
N ALA A 54 15.65 5.97 3.27
CA ALA A 54 16.55 7.05 2.87
C ALA A 54 18.04 6.67 2.99
N GLN A 55 18.36 5.67 3.82
CA GLN A 55 19.73 5.19 4.05
C GLN A 55 20.10 3.94 3.27
N GLY A 56 19.14 3.37 2.54
CA GLY A 56 19.37 2.16 1.75
C GLY A 56 19.28 0.87 2.56
N PHE A 57 18.80 0.92 3.81
CA PHE A 57 18.43 -0.27 4.60
C PHE A 57 17.09 -0.82 4.09
N THR A 58 17.12 -1.41 2.91
CA THR A 58 15.92 -1.78 2.14
C THR A 58 15.08 -2.86 2.82
N GLU A 59 15.71 -3.90 3.37
CA GLU A 59 14.98 -5.00 4.02
C GLU A 59 14.30 -4.53 5.30
N GLU A 60 15.00 -3.71 6.10
CA GLU A 60 14.49 -3.10 7.31
C GLU A 60 13.37 -2.11 7.01
N ALA A 61 13.51 -1.32 5.94
CA ALA A 61 12.44 -0.43 5.50
C ALA A 61 11.18 -1.20 5.10
N ILE A 62 11.32 -2.33 4.39
CA ILE A 62 10.18 -3.21 4.05
C ILE A 62 9.55 -3.78 5.33
N LEU A 63 10.36 -4.22 6.28
CA LEU A 63 9.89 -4.70 7.58
C LEU A 63 9.02 -3.64 8.27
N PHE A 64 9.52 -2.40 8.37
CA PHE A 64 8.78 -1.29 8.98
C PHE A 64 7.49 -0.94 8.22
N TRP A 65 7.53 -0.92 6.89
CA TRP A 65 6.34 -0.65 6.09
C TRP A 65 5.24 -1.71 6.29
N LEU A 66 5.62 -2.99 6.38
CA LEU A 66 4.69 -4.08 6.69
C LEU A 66 4.16 -3.95 8.11
N SER A 67 5.03 -3.75 9.12
CA SER A 67 4.60 -3.53 10.51
C SER A 67 3.64 -2.34 10.66
N ALA A 68 3.89 -1.23 9.96
CA ALA A 68 3.01 -0.07 9.99
C ALA A 68 1.63 -0.38 9.39
N SER A 69 1.60 -1.16 8.30
CA SER A 69 0.36 -1.63 7.68
C SER A 69 -0.41 -2.56 8.61
N GLU A 70 0.26 -3.48 9.32
CA GLU A 70 -0.40 -4.39 10.27
C GLU A 70 -0.88 -3.65 11.54
N ALA A 71 -0.15 -2.65 12.00
CA ALA A 71 -0.56 -1.82 13.15
C ALA A 71 -1.77 -0.92 12.83
N ASN A 72 -2.00 -0.58 11.57
CA ASN A 72 -3.18 0.17 11.14
C ASN A 72 -3.70 -0.31 9.77
N PRO A 73 -4.35 -1.49 9.73
CA PRO A 73 -4.72 -2.15 8.48
C PRO A 73 -5.80 -1.41 7.72
N ASN A 74 -6.53 -0.48 8.36
CA ASN A 74 -7.57 0.32 7.74
C ASN A 74 -7.07 1.64 7.14
N ASN A 75 -5.81 2.02 7.35
CA ASN A 75 -5.25 3.26 6.82
C ASN A 75 -4.81 3.11 5.34
N PRO A 76 -5.56 3.65 4.36
CA PRO A 76 -5.24 3.48 2.96
C PRO A 76 -3.99 4.23 2.51
N THR A 77 -3.55 5.25 3.26
CA THR A 77 -2.31 5.99 2.98
C THR A 77 -1.11 5.12 3.31
N ILE A 78 -1.08 4.53 4.52
CA ILE A 78 0.01 3.63 4.94
C ILE A 78 0.11 2.44 3.99
N ARG A 79 -1.02 1.76 3.70
CA ARG A 79 -1.01 0.63 2.76
C ARG A 79 -0.52 1.01 1.37
N ASN A 80 -0.93 2.18 0.87
CA ASN A 80 -0.46 2.67 -0.41
C ASN A 80 1.05 2.88 -0.40
N ASP A 81 1.56 3.65 0.56
CA ASP A 81 2.96 4.07 0.59
C ASP A 81 3.88 2.86 0.81
N ALA A 82 3.50 1.97 1.72
CA ALA A 82 4.13 0.66 1.91
C ALA A 82 4.13 -0.15 0.61
N GLY A 83 2.98 -0.29 -0.04
CA GLY A 83 2.86 -1.02 -1.31
C GLY A 83 3.73 -0.42 -2.43
N GLN A 84 3.79 0.92 -2.56
CA GLN A 84 4.65 1.56 -3.57
C GLN A 84 6.12 1.31 -3.28
N TYR A 85 6.52 1.43 -2.01
CA TYR A 85 7.89 1.19 -1.60
C TYR A 85 8.29 -0.26 -1.90
N ILE A 86 7.55 -1.24 -1.37
CA ILE A 86 7.81 -2.67 -1.55
C ILE A 86 7.86 -3.04 -3.04
N TYR A 87 6.87 -2.59 -3.83
CA TYR A 87 6.84 -2.88 -5.26
C TYR A 87 8.07 -2.32 -6.00
N ARG A 88 8.47 -1.08 -5.70
CA ARG A 88 9.68 -0.48 -6.33
C ARG A 88 10.93 -1.25 -5.99
N GLN A 89 11.10 -1.66 -4.73
CA GLN A 89 12.28 -2.42 -4.31
C GLN A 89 12.31 -3.81 -4.94
N ALA A 90 11.17 -4.51 -4.93
CA ALA A 90 11.09 -5.83 -5.54
C ALA A 90 11.32 -5.78 -7.06
N THR A 91 10.86 -4.74 -7.75
CA THR A 91 11.04 -4.65 -9.21
C THR A 91 12.31 -3.92 -9.65
N ALA A 92 13.15 -3.48 -8.71
CA ALA A 92 14.42 -2.82 -9.04
C ALA A 92 15.43 -3.82 -9.63
N PRO A 93 16.17 -3.44 -10.70
CA PRO A 93 17.22 -4.29 -11.24
C PRO A 93 18.28 -4.64 -10.19
N GLY A 94 18.61 -5.92 -10.05
CA GLY A 94 19.70 -6.39 -9.17
C GLY A 94 19.29 -6.82 -7.77
N LEU A 95 18.04 -6.57 -7.33
CA LEU A 95 17.52 -7.14 -6.08
C LEU A 95 16.93 -8.54 -6.33
N GLN A 96 17.22 -9.47 -5.42
CA GLN A 96 16.64 -10.81 -5.45
C GLN A 96 15.25 -10.80 -4.82
N GLU A 97 14.23 -10.50 -5.63
CA GLU A 97 12.80 -10.53 -5.30
C GLU A 97 12.40 -11.68 -4.35
N GLN A 98 12.92 -12.89 -4.61
CA GLN A 98 12.59 -14.09 -3.85
C GLN A 98 13.14 -14.07 -2.42
N GLN A 99 14.33 -13.51 -2.20
CA GLN A 99 14.94 -13.47 -0.87
C GLN A 99 14.21 -12.48 0.03
N ILE A 100 13.89 -11.29 -0.51
CA ILE A 100 13.13 -10.26 0.22
C ILE A 100 11.79 -10.82 0.69
N PHE A 101 11.03 -11.47 -0.20
CA PHE A 101 9.70 -11.96 0.17
C PHE A 101 9.70 -13.20 1.07
N GLN A 102 10.73 -14.05 1.00
CA GLN A 102 10.82 -15.25 1.87
C GLN A 102 10.90 -14.87 3.35
N GLY A 103 11.87 -14.01 3.74
CA GLY A 103 12.00 -13.59 5.14
C GLY A 103 10.78 -12.81 5.63
N MET A 104 10.18 -11.99 4.76
CA MET A 104 8.96 -11.26 5.11
C MET A 104 7.75 -12.19 5.28
N GLN A 105 7.66 -13.28 4.51
CA GLN A 105 6.55 -14.24 4.61
C GLN A 105 6.62 -15.06 5.90
N GLU A 106 7.81 -15.43 6.36
CA GLU A 106 7.98 -16.13 7.65
C GLU A 106 7.50 -15.26 8.81
N ARG A 107 7.72 -13.94 8.72
CA ARG A 107 7.37 -12.99 9.77
C ARG A 107 5.94 -12.47 9.69
N PHE A 108 5.44 -12.31 8.47
CA PHE A 108 4.10 -11.80 8.20
C PHE A 108 3.30 -12.79 7.35
N PRO A 109 3.10 -14.04 7.82
CA PRO A 109 2.48 -15.09 7.00
C PRO A 109 1.07 -14.73 6.55
N GLU A 110 0.34 -13.98 7.37
CA GLU A 110 -1.04 -13.57 7.11
C GLU A 110 -1.17 -12.13 6.59
N SER A 111 -0.07 -11.40 6.34
CA SER A 111 -0.19 -10.00 5.89
C SER A 111 -0.86 -9.91 4.52
N PRO A 112 -2.03 -9.24 4.42
CA PRO A 112 -2.72 -9.07 3.15
C PRO A 112 -1.88 -8.25 2.16
N LEU A 113 -1.20 -7.21 2.66
CA LEU A 113 -0.38 -6.34 1.83
C LEU A 113 0.80 -7.10 1.23
N LEU A 114 1.50 -7.91 2.03
CA LEU A 114 2.62 -8.73 1.55
C LEU A 114 2.16 -9.67 0.42
N ARG A 115 1.08 -10.42 0.64
CA ARG A 115 0.54 -11.37 -0.36
C ARG A 115 0.14 -10.67 -1.66
N VAL A 116 -0.51 -9.50 -1.57
CA VAL A 116 -0.86 -8.70 -2.75
C VAL A 116 0.38 -8.18 -3.48
N MET A 117 1.41 -7.73 -2.76
CA MET A 117 2.67 -7.27 -3.37
C MET A 117 3.42 -8.42 -4.05
N MET A 118 3.49 -9.59 -3.43
CA MET A 118 4.08 -10.79 -4.04
C MET A 118 3.35 -11.17 -5.34
N ALA A 119 2.01 -11.19 -5.32
CA ALA A 119 1.22 -11.47 -6.51
C ALA A 119 1.47 -10.42 -7.61
N GLN A 120 1.49 -9.13 -7.24
CA GLN A 120 1.74 -8.03 -8.18
C GLN A 120 3.12 -8.13 -8.82
N VAL A 121 4.15 -8.54 -8.07
CA VAL A 121 5.51 -8.77 -8.60
C VAL A 121 5.51 -9.99 -9.54
N LEU A 122 4.92 -11.13 -9.15
CA LEU A 122 4.83 -12.31 -10.03
C LEU A 122 4.16 -12.04 -11.39
N ILE A 123 3.24 -11.07 -11.43
CA ILE A 123 2.58 -10.59 -12.65
C ILE A 123 3.53 -9.75 -13.51
N THR A 124 4.30 -8.83 -12.91
CA THR A 124 5.08 -7.82 -13.65
C THR A 124 6.53 -8.23 -13.92
N THR A 125 7.08 -9.18 -13.15
CA THR A 125 8.40 -9.79 -13.34
C THR A 125 8.26 -11.28 -13.68
N PRO A 126 7.68 -11.62 -14.85
CA PRO A 126 7.34 -12.99 -15.17
C PRO A 126 8.57 -13.91 -15.30
N ARG A 127 8.81 -14.76 -14.30
CA ARG A 127 9.89 -15.78 -14.31
C ARG A 127 9.33 -17.20 -14.19
N GLY A 128 9.77 -18.13 -15.04
CA GLY A 128 9.32 -19.53 -15.00
C GLY A 128 7.97 -19.80 -15.68
N ALA A 129 7.54 -21.06 -15.63
CA ALA A 129 6.39 -21.57 -16.40
C ALA A 129 5.06 -20.93 -15.96
N LEU A 130 4.24 -20.54 -16.94
CA LEU A 130 2.98 -19.83 -16.73
C LEU A 130 1.99 -20.55 -15.78
N PRO A 131 1.77 -21.88 -15.87
CA PRO A 131 0.80 -22.55 -14.99
C PRO A 131 1.21 -22.50 -13.51
N ILE A 132 2.50 -22.62 -13.22
CA ILE A 132 3.03 -22.60 -11.85
C ILE A 132 2.81 -21.20 -11.24
N ARG A 133 3.18 -20.16 -11.99
CA ARG A 133 2.99 -18.77 -11.55
C ARG A 133 1.52 -18.39 -11.40
N GLN A 134 0.66 -18.87 -12.30
CA GLN A 134 -0.77 -18.65 -12.20
C GLN A 134 -1.31 -19.17 -10.87
N ASN A 135 -1.00 -20.41 -10.51
CA ASN A 135 -1.46 -21.01 -9.26
C ASN A 135 -0.91 -20.23 -8.04
N GLN A 136 0.33 -19.77 -8.09
CA GLN A 136 0.91 -18.93 -7.03
C GLN A 136 0.15 -17.60 -6.88
N ILE A 137 -0.09 -16.88 -7.98
CA ILE A 137 -0.82 -15.61 -7.99
C ILE A 137 -2.24 -15.81 -7.44
N THR A 138 -2.98 -16.80 -7.94
CA THR A 138 -4.36 -17.03 -7.50
C THR A 138 -4.42 -17.46 -6.03
N ASN A 139 -3.51 -18.34 -5.57
CA ASN A 139 -3.48 -18.75 -4.16
C ASN A 139 -3.21 -17.57 -3.22
N LEU A 140 -2.27 -16.68 -3.56
CA LEU A 140 -1.97 -15.48 -2.77
C LEU A 140 -3.20 -14.58 -2.67
N LEU A 141 -3.84 -14.28 -3.79
CA LEU A 141 -4.97 -13.36 -3.84
C LEU A 141 -6.26 -13.97 -3.25
N ASP A 142 -6.51 -15.26 -3.47
CA ASP A 142 -7.65 -15.97 -2.89
C ASP A 142 -7.52 -16.05 -1.37
N GLY A 143 -6.31 -16.27 -0.84
CA GLY A 143 -6.08 -16.22 0.61
C GLY A 143 -6.45 -14.87 1.21
N VAL A 144 -6.07 -13.77 0.54
CA VAL A 144 -6.44 -12.41 0.97
C VAL A 144 -7.95 -12.19 0.91
N LEU A 145 -8.59 -12.57 -0.19
CA LEU A 145 -10.02 -12.36 -0.38
C LEU A 145 -10.91 -13.31 0.44
N ALA A 146 -10.39 -14.48 0.84
CA ALA A 146 -11.07 -15.37 1.77
C ALA A 146 -11.11 -14.76 3.18
N ALA A 147 -10.02 -14.12 3.62
CA ALA A 147 -9.95 -13.45 4.92
C ALA A 147 -10.66 -12.08 4.91
N ASN A 148 -10.53 -11.31 3.83
CA ASN A 148 -11.17 -10.01 3.65
C ASN A 148 -11.71 -9.86 2.22
N PRO A 149 -12.99 -10.21 1.99
CA PRO A 149 -13.62 -10.12 0.68
C PRO A 149 -13.65 -8.71 0.07
N ASP A 150 -13.51 -7.67 0.89
CA ASP A 150 -13.58 -6.27 0.47
C ASP A 150 -12.18 -5.63 0.30
N PHE A 151 -11.10 -6.42 0.39
CA PHE A 151 -9.73 -5.92 0.22
C PHE A 151 -9.50 -5.43 -1.21
N ALA A 152 -9.58 -4.11 -1.40
CA ALA A 152 -9.66 -3.46 -2.70
C ALA A 152 -8.43 -3.75 -3.57
N GLU A 153 -7.24 -3.75 -2.96
CA GLU A 153 -5.96 -3.94 -3.62
C GLU A 153 -5.87 -5.35 -4.23
N ALA A 154 -6.41 -6.39 -3.56
CA ALA A 154 -6.42 -7.76 -4.10
C ALA A 154 -7.30 -7.87 -5.36
N HIS A 155 -8.48 -7.24 -5.37
CA HIS A 155 -9.35 -7.21 -6.55
C HIS A 155 -8.70 -6.51 -7.74
N LEU A 156 -7.95 -5.44 -7.49
CA LEU A 156 -7.25 -4.71 -8.55
C LEU A 156 -6.11 -5.53 -9.14
N VAL A 157 -5.32 -6.22 -8.30
CA VAL A 157 -4.27 -7.12 -8.76
C VAL A 157 -4.86 -8.31 -9.53
N TYR A 158 -6.00 -8.85 -9.09
CA TYR A 158 -6.76 -9.85 -9.84
C TYR A 158 -7.19 -9.35 -11.22
N GLY A 159 -7.75 -8.13 -11.28
CA GLY A 159 -8.14 -7.49 -12.53
C GLY A 159 -6.96 -7.31 -13.47
N ASN A 160 -5.81 -6.83 -12.96
CA ASN A 160 -4.57 -6.70 -13.72
C ASN A 160 -4.10 -8.04 -14.30
N PHE A 161 -4.11 -9.09 -13.48
CA PHE A 161 -3.70 -10.43 -13.89
C PHE A 161 -4.51 -10.93 -15.10
N TYR A 162 -5.84 -10.84 -15.04
CA TYR A 162 -6.70 -11.30 -16.13
C TYR A 162 -6.72 -10.36 -17.34
N ALA A 163 -6.57 -9.04 -17.13
CA ALA A 163 -6.52 -8.06 -18.21
C ALA A 163 -5.29 -8.25 -19.10
N ILE A 164 -4.11 -8.47 -18.51
CA ILE A 164 -2.87 -8.76 -19.24
C ILE A 164 -3.01 -10.03 -20.10
N ARG A 165 -3.84 -10.98 -19.67
CA ARG A 165 -4.06 -12.25 -20.38
C ARG A 165 -5.08 -12.18 -21.52
N GLN A 166 -5.77 -11.04 -21.72
CA GLN A 166 -6.94 -10.94 -22.62
C GLN A 166 -8.04 -11.98 -22.34
N GLU A 167 -7.99 -12.65 -21.17
CA GLU A 167 -8.91 -13.69 -20.73
C GLU A 167 -10.07 -13.08 -19.94
N THR A 168 -10.71 -12.04 -20.49
CA THR A 168 -11.85 -11.36 -19.85
C THR A 168 -13.07 -12.27 -19.66
N ARG A 169 -13.12 -13.42 -20.35
CA ARG A 169 -14.12 -14.48 -20.14
C ARG A 169 -13.91 -15.34 -18.89
N MET A 170 -12.71 -15.34 -18.31
CA MET A 170 -12.32 -16.18 -17.16
C MET A 170 -12.20 -15.40 -15.87
N LEU A 171 -12.66 -14.13 -15.81
CA LEU A 171 -12.97 -13.53 -14.51
C LEU A 171 -13.92 -14.51 -13.83
N PRO A 172 -13.50 -15.26 -12.79
CA PRO A 172 -14.36 -16.24 -12.15
C PRO A 172 -15.59 -15.45 -11.75
N ASN A 173 -16.79 -15.93 -12.11
CA ASN A 173 -18.13 -15.31 -11.98
C ASN A 173 -18.31 -14.40 -10.73
N LYS A 174 -17.58 -13.29 -10.70
CA LYS A 174 -17.52 -12.24 -9.71
C LYS A 174 -17.55 -10.92 -10.48
N PRO A 175 -18.55 -10.67 -11.36
CA PRO A 175 -18.76 -9.34 -11.93
C PRO A 175 -18.98 -8.27 -10.83
N GLY A 176 -19.22 -8.69 -9.59
CA GLY A 176 -19.21 -7.85 -8.39
C GLY A 176 -17.85 -7.61 -7.72
N ALA A 177 -16.69 -7.97 -8.29
CA ALA A 177 -15.37 -7.77 -7.66
C ALA A 177 -14.68 -6.44 -8.06
N LEU A 178 -14.87 -5.98 -9.30
CA LEU A 178 -14.35 -4.68 -9.74
C LEU A 178 -15.16 -3.50 -9.18
N LEU A 179 -16.45 -3.69 -8.92
CA LEU A 179 -17.35 -2.66 -8.40
C LEU A 179 -17.02 -2.22 -6.96
N PRO A 180 -16.75 -3.12 -5.99
CA PRO A 180 -16.27 -2.78 -4.65
C PRO A 180 -14.92 -2.06 -4.69
N ALA A 181 -13.96 -2.55 -5.49
CA ALA A 181 -12.66 -1.90 -5.66
C ALA A 181 -12.80 -0.47 -6.19
N LEU A 182 -13.72 -0.21 -7.12
CA LEU A 182 -14.01 1.13 -7.63
C LEU A 182 -14.79 2.00 -6.61
N LYS A 183 -15.58 1.39 -5.72
CA LYS A 183 -16.30 2.08 -4.63
C LYS A 183 -15.37 2.47 -3.47
N THR A 184 -14.33 1.69 -3.20
CA THR A 184 -13.40 1.92 -2.07
C THR A 184 -12.28 2.92 -2.36
N ARG A 185 -12.28 3.60 -3.53
CA ARG A 185 -11.20 4.50 -3.99
C ARG A 185 -9.82 3.85 -3.86
N PRO A 186 -9.39 3.09 -4.89
CA PRO A 186 -8.05 2.54 -4.94
C PRO A 186 -6.99 3.63 -4.74
N SER A 187 -6.11 3.47 -3.77
CA SER A 187 -5.01 4.40 -3.56
C SER A 187 -3.87 4.15 -4.58
N GLY A 188 -3.32 5.27 -5.06
CA GLY A 188 -2.06 5.47 -5.78
C GLY A 188 -1.63 4.43 -6.83
N CYS A 189 -0.99 3.35 -6.40
CA CYS A 189 -0.25 2.45 -7.30
C CYS A 189 -1.12 1.44 -8.04
N CYS A 190 -2.09 0.80 -7.37
CA CYS A 190 -2.96 -0.18 -8.04
C CYS A 190 -3.85 0.52 -9.10
N ALA A 191 -4.31 1.74 -8.81
CA ALA A 191 -5.06 2.57 -9.76
C ALA A 191 -4.23 2.96 -11.00
N LYS A 192 -2.97 3.38 -10.80
CA LYS A 192 -2.07 3.80 -11.89
C LYS A 192 -1.64 2.62 -12.77
N ALA A 193 -1.37 1.46 -12.18
CA ALA A 193 -1.02 0.25 -12.93
C ALA A 193 -2.19 -0.23 -13.81
N VAL A 194 -3.41 -0.31 -13.25
CA VAL A 194 -4.65 -0.64 -13.98
C VAL A 194 -4.92 0.35 -15.12
N CYS A 195 -4.75 1.66 -14.89
CA CYS A 195 -4.98 2.67 -15.92
C CYS A 195 -3.94 2.61 -17.04
N SER A 196 -2.68 2.29 -16.72
CA SER A 196 -1.59 2.24 -17.69
C SER A 196 -1.63 0.98 -18.55
N SER A 197 -2.00 -0.18 -17.99
CA SER A 197 -2.09 -1.46 -18.71
C SER A 197 -3.33 -1.59 -19.60
N ILE A 198 -4.43 -0.91 -19.26
CA ILE A 198 -5.70 -0.96 -20.01
C ILE A 198 -5.81 0.23 -21.01
N GLY A 199 -4.81 1.12 -21.09
CA GLY A 199 -4.85 2.30 -21.96
C GLY A 199 -5.93 3.33 -21.55
N TRP A 200 -6.44 3.24 -20.32
CA TRP A 200 -7.41 4.19 -19.78
C TRP A 200 -6.69 5.50 -19.42
N ARG A 201 -6.84 6.52 -20.27
CA ARG A 201 -6.59 7.90 -19.84
C ARG A 201 -7.60 8.23 -18.75
N LEU A 202 -7.13 8.43 -17.52
CA LEU A 202 -7.89 9.19 -16.52
C LEU A 202 -8.14 10.58 -17.10
N ARG A 203 -9.25 10.76 -17.83
CA ARG A 203 -9.81 12.09 -18.02
C ARG A 203 -10.14 12.56 -16.62
N ARG A 204 -9.31 13.45 -16.06
CA ARG A 204 -9.75 14.31 -14.96
C ARG A 204 -11.03 14.95 -15.48
N ARG A 205 -12.19 14.51 -15.00
CA ARG A 205 -13.39 15.34 -15.15
C ARG A 205 -13.01 16.68 -14.51
N PRO A 206 -13.10 17.80 -15.23
CA PRO A 206 -13.02 19.08 -14.57
C PRO A 206 -14.05 19.04 -13.44
N LEU A 207 -13.65 19.44 -12.25
CA LEU A 207 -14.61 19.73 -11.18
C LEU A 207 -15.66 20.63 -11.81
N ALA A 208 -16.91 20.17 -11.82
CA ALA A 208 -18.02 20.99 -12.27
C ALA A 208 -18.03 22.22 -11.37
N VAL A 209 -17.60 23.36 -11.91
CA VAL A 209 -17.84 24.65 -11.29
C VAL A 209 -19.37 24.76 -11.23
N PRO A 210 -19.98 24.89 -10.04
CA PRO A 210 -21.41 25.08 -9.96
C PRO A 210 -21.76 26.34 -10.78
N PRO A 211 -22.83 26.31 -11.59
CA PRO A 211 -23.19 27.46 -12.40
C PRO A 211 -23.39 28.66 -11.48
N SER A 212 -22.75 29.78 -11.84
CA SER A 212 -22.95 31.06 -11.18
C SER A 212 -24.45 31.39 -11.14
N PRO A 213 -24.99 31.87 -10.01
CA PRO A 213 -26.39 32.24 -9.95
C PRO A 213 -26.70 33.31 -11.01
N PRO A 214 -27.88 33.27 -11.65
CA PRO A 214 -28.25 34.23 -12.67
C PRO A 214 -28.22 35.65 -12.09
N GLN A 215 -27.58 36.58 -12.82
CA GLN A 215 -27.35 37.99 -12.44
C GLN A 215 -28.63 38.78 -12.09
N ASN A 216 -29.82 38.22 -12.30
CA ASN A 216 -31.10 38.84 -11.94
C ASN A 216 -31.51 38.71 -10.47
N GLN A 217 -30.74 38.04 -9.61
CA GLN A 217 -31.01 38.03 -8.15
C GLN A 217 -30.14 39.00 -7.33
N LEU A 218 -29.12 39.64 -7.92
CA LEU A 218 -28.30 40.64 -7.23
C LEU A 218 -28.91 42.05 -7.21
N ARG A 219 -29.96 42.29 -8.01
CA ARG A 219 -30.62 43.61 -8.08
C ARG A 219 -31.79 43.79 -7.10
N LYS A 220 -32.26 42.72 -6.45
CA LYS A 220 -33.31 42.80 -5.40
C LYS A 220 -32.76 42.83 -3.96
N ALA A 221 -31.46 42.63 -3.76
CA ALA A 221 -30.83 42.71 -2.43
C ALA A 221 -30.31 44.11 -2.07
N HIS A 222 -30.24 45.05 -3.02
CA HIS A 222 -29.81 46.43 -2.78
C HIS A 222 -30.95 47.46 -2.63
N GLU A 223 -32.21 47.07 -2.80
CA GLU A 223 -33.37 47.99 -2.65
C GLU A 223 -34.11 47.88 -1.31
N ASN A 224 -33.70 47.00 -0.39
CA ASN A 224 -34.41 46.80 0.90
C ASN A 224 -33.68 47.33 2.16
N THR A 225 -32.63 48.14 2.01
CA THR A 225 -31.92 48.76 3.15
C THR A 225 -32.27 50.23 3.41
N HIS A 226 -33.31 50.80 2.79
CA HIS A 226 -33.68 52.20 3.03
C HIS A 226 -35.06 52.50 3.63
N HIS A 227 -35.90 51.52 4.00
CA HIS A 227 -37.17 51.79 4.69
C HIS A 227 -37.35 50.93 5.96
N ARG A 228 -36.59 51.27 7.00
CA ARG A 228 -37.05 51.20 8.40
C ARG A 228 -36.49 52.42 9.15
N ARG A 229 -37.28 53.49 9.17
CA ARG A 229 -37.33 54.44 10.30
C ARG A 229 -38.44 53.98 11.22
#